data_AF-A0A9E0TWN6-F1
#
_entry.id   AF-A0A9E0TWN6-F1
#
_cell.length_a   1.000
_cell.length_b   1.000
_cell.length_c   1.000
_cell.angle_alpha   90.00
_cell.angle_beta   90.00
_cell.angle_gamma   90.00
#
_symmetry.space_group_name_H-M   'P 1'
#
loop_
_entity.id
_entity.type
_entity.pdbx_description
1 polymer ?
#
loop_
_entity_poly.entity_id
_entity_poly.type
_entity_poly.pdbx_seq_one_letter_code
_entity_poly.pdbx_strand_id
1 'polypeptide(L)'
;MFRKNQKRDGYKGRLQIHLPKFKIEDKVDVKSTLEGMGMGQLFEKADFSNMVDSSHQPTAAILRELVIKKITQKSVLAVDEQGTEAATVTVQVMKAECCVHDDAPQKTINFNRPFLSVLTYKQAPILMGAIRAPNEKSRSHLAQTQENLIKV
;
A
#
# COMPACT_ATOMS: atom_id res chain seq x y z
N MET A 1 -21.74 12.10 14.40
CA MET A 1 -22.35 10.84 14.90
C MET A 1 -21.49 9.68 14.40
N PHE A 2 -20.55 9.19 15.20
CA PHE A 2 -19.61 8.12 14.82
C PHE A 2 -20.10 6.78 15.37
N ARG A 3 -20.45 5.83 14.48
CA ARG A 3 -20.86 4.48 14.86
C ARG A 3 -19.66 3.71 15.44
N LYS A 4 -19.67 3.48 16.76
CA LYS A 4 -18.80 2.50 17.42
C LYS A 4 -19.23 1.08 17.02
N ASN A 5 -18.24 0.22 16.78
CA ASN A 5 -18.32 -1.25 16.83
C ASN A 5 -19.13 -1.98 15.75
N GLN A 6 -18.69 -1.92 14.50
CA GLN A 6 -18.86 -3.06 13.60
C GLN A 6 -17.74 -4.08 13.89
N LYS A 7 -18.07 -5.14 14.64
CA LYS A 7 -17.23 -6.35 14.63
C LYS A 7 -17.19 -6.82 13.17
N ARG A 8 -15.98 -7.05 12.63
CA ARG A 8 -15.83 -7.64 11.30
C ARG A 8 -16.30 -9.08 11.41
N ASP A 9 -17.53 -9.36 11.01
CA ASP A 9 -18.06 -10.71 10.91
C ASP A 9 -17.42 -11.39 9.69
N GLY A 10 -16.16 -11.81 9.87
CA GLY A 10 -15.44 -12.61 8.88
C GLY A 10 -16.05 -14.01 8.79
N TYR A 11 -15.94 -14.61 7.60
CA TYR A 11 -16.33 -16.01 7.41
C TYR A 11 -15.57 -16.92 8.39
N LYS A 12 -16.29 -17.66 9.23
CA LYS A 12 -15.73 -18.64 10.15
C LYS A 12 -15.90 -20.04 9.56
N GLY A 13 -14.91 -20.49 8.80
CA GLY A 13 -14.89 -21.83 8.21
C GLY A 13 -13.56 -22.15 7.52
N ARG A 14 -13.34 -23.43 7.19
CA ARG A 14 -12.16 -23.85 6.42
C ARG A 14 -12.22 -23.27 5.01
N LEU A 15 -11.10 -22.73 4.54
CA LEU A 15 -10.97 -22.07 3.25
C LEU A 15 -9.65 -22.47 2.60
N GLN A 16 -9.68 -22.81 1.32
CA GLN A 16 -8.48 -23.00 0.51
C GLN A 16 -8.15 -21.69 -0.21
N ILE A 17 -6.99 -21.10 0.08
CA ILE A 17 -6.57 -19.80 -0.50
C ILE A 17 -5.37 -20.02 -1.43
N HIS A 18 -5.47 -19.48 -2.64
CA HIS A 18 -4.33 -19.33 -3.55
C HIS A 18 -4.01 -17.84 -3.69
N LEU A 19 -2.92 -17.42 -3.05
CA LEU A 19 -2.39 -16.05 -3.08
C LEU A 19 -1.01 -16.06 -3.73
N PRO A 20 -0.72 -15.19 -4.72
CA PRO A 20 0.59 -15.14 -5.36
C PRO A 20 1.66 -14.61 -4.41
N LYS A 21 2.88 -15.13 -4.54
CA LYS A 21 4.09 -14.50 -3.99
C LYS A 21 4.47 -13.32 -4.87
N PHE A 22 4.64 -12.14 -4.28
CA PHE A 22 5.01 -10.94 -5.05
C PHE A 22 5.77 -9.93 -4.21
N LYS A 23 6.48 -9.04 -4.91
CA LYS A 23 7.09 -7.84 -4.32
C LYS A 23 6.84 -6.66 -5.24
N ILE A 24 6.27 -5.60 -4.68
CA ILE A 24 5.96 -4.36 -5.37
C ILE A 24 6.68 -3.24 -4.65
N GLU A 25 7.30 -2.38 -5.43
CA GLU A 25 7.97 -1.18 -4.96
C GLU A 25 7.45 -0.01 -5.80
N ASP A 26 7.02 1.04 -5.12
CA ASP A 26 6.52 2.25 -5.76
C ASP A 26 7.17 3.49 -5.15
N LYS A 27 7.41 4.49 -5.98
CA LYS A 27 7.99 5.77 -5.61
C LYS A 27 7.22 6.88 -6.31
N VAL A 28 6.45 7.63 -5.53
CA VAL A 28 5.54 8.65 -6.02
C VAL A 28 6.05 10.03 -5.60
N ASP A 29 6.14 10.95 -6.56
CA ASP A 29 6.16 12.38 -6.25
C ASP A 29 4.72 12.80 -5.97
N VAL A 30 4.42 13.11 -4.72
CA VAL A 30 3.04 13.37 -4.29
C VAL A 30 2.64 14.83 -4.49
N LYS A 31 3.55 15.69 -4.99
CA LYS A 31 3.26 17.12 -5.17
C LYS A 31 2.02 17.34 -6.05
N SER A 32 2.00 16.77 -7.25
CA SER A 32 0.88 16.94 -8.19
C SER A 32 -0.43 16.37 -7.64
N THR A 33 -0.37 15.25 -6.92
CA THR A 33 -1.53 14.66 -6.24
C THR A 33 -2.08 15.60 -5.17
N LEU A 34 -1.22 16.16 -4.31
CA LEU A 34 -1.64 17.09 -3.25
C LEU A 34 -2.16 18.41 -3.83
N GLU A 35 -1.56 18.92 -4.90
CA GLU A 35 -2.07 20.08 -5.65
C GLU A 35 -3.49 19.81 -6.17
N GLY A 36 -3.72 18.66 -6.82
CA GLY A 36 -5.04 18.23 -7.27
C GLY A 36 -6.06 18.02 -6.15
N MET A 37 -5.59 17.75 -4.93
CA MET A 37 -6.43 17.66 -3.71
C MET A 37 -6.67 19.02 -3.03
N GLY A 38 -6.21 20.13 -3.60
CA GLY A 38 -6.41 21.49 -3.07
C GLY A 38 -5.33 21.95 -2.08
N MET A 39 -4.23 21.21 -1.95
CA MET A 39 -3.10 21.56 -1.06
C MET A 39 -1.94 22.27 -1.80
N GLY A 40 -2.24 22.95 -2.92
CA GLY A 40 -1.22 23.66 -3.71
C GLY A 40 -0.48 24.77 -2.95
N GLN A 41 -1.14 25.39 -1.96
CA GLN A 41 -0.54 26.44 -1.14
C GLN A 41 0.76 26.00 -0.45
N LEU A 42 0.89 24.70 -0.11
CA LEU A 42 2.10 24.11 0.49
C LEU A 42 3.36 24.37 -0.34
N PHE A 43 3.22 24.50 -1.66
CA PHE A 43 4.32 24.61 -2.62
C PHE A 43 4.55 26.03 -3.13
N GLU A 44 3.67 26.99 -2.81
CA GLU A 44 3.72 28.36 -3.35
C GLU A 44 3.70 29.44 -2.26
N LYS A 45 2.72 29.40 -1.36
CA LYS A 45 2.43 30.45 -0.37
C LYS A 45 1.93 29.82 0.92
N ALA A 46 2.82 29.13 1.61
CA ALA A 46 2.55 28.48 2.88
C ALA A 46 3.12 29.30 4.04
N ASP A 47 2.50 29.21 5.21
CA ASP A 47 3.05 29.72 6.45
C ASP A 47 3.63 28.57 7.27
N PHE A 48 4.95 28.41 7.21
CA PHE A 48 5.70 27.44 8.00
C PHE A 48 6.50 28.10 9.14
N SER A 49 6.17 29.33 9.53
CA SER A 49 6.91 30.09 10.56
C SER A 49 7.07 29.33 11.88
N ASN A 50 6.03 28.59 12.29
CA ASN A 50 6.03 27.76 13.51
C ASN A 50 6.93 26.51 13.43
N MET A 51 7.49 26.18 12.26
CA MET A 51 8.45 25.09 12.09
C MET A 51 9.91 25.56 12.16
N VAL A 52 10.15 26.87 12.20
CA VAL A 52 11.49 27.46 12.24
C VAL A 52 11.83 27.82 13.68
N ASP A 53 13.00 27.40 14.14
CA ASP A 53 13.48 27.78 15.47
C ASP A 53 13.71 29.30 15.55
N SER A 54 12.93 29.94 16.43
CA SER A 54 13.01 31.36 16.74
C SER A 54 14.33 31.80 17.38
N SER A 55 15.12 30.88 17.94
CA SER A 55 16.42 31.15 18.56
C SER A 55 17.42 31.77 17.56
N HIS A 56 17.25 31.47 16.28
CA HIS A 56 18.09 31.98 15.19
C HIS A 56 17.61 33.31 14.61
N GLN A 57 16.61 33.96 15.21
CA GLN A 57 16.03 35.24 14.77
C GLN A 57 15.80 35.33 13.23
N PRO A 58 15.03 34.40 12.64
CA PRO A 58 14.77 34.40 11.21
C PRO A 58 14.06 35.69 10.79
N THR A 59 14.47 36.27 9.66
CA THR A 59 13.84 37.49 9.15
C THR A 59 12.48 37.18 8.51
N ALA A 60 11.56 38.15 8.56
CA ALA A 60 10.23 38.02 7.97
C ALA A 60 10.26 37.75 6.45
N ALA A 61 11.34 38.16 5.75
CA ALA A 61 11.51 37.87 4.33
C ALA A 61 11.74 36.37 4.07
N ILE A 62 12.64 35.74 4.83
CA ILE A 62 12.94 34.30 4.71
C ILE A 62 11.70 33.46 5.04
N LEU A 63 10.96 33.84 6.08
CA LEU A 63 9.75 33.12 6.48
C LEU A 63 8.65 33.16 5.42
N ARG A 64 8.57 34.23 4.62
CA ARG A 64 7.57 34.37 3.52
C ARG A 64 7.93 33.57 2.28
N GLU A 65 9.19 33.19 2.11
CA GLU A 65 9.67 32.38 0.99
C GLU A 65 9.76 30.88 1.34
N LEU A 66 9.48 30.51 2.58
CA LEU A 66 9.55 29.14 3.05
C LEU A 66 8.37 28.32 2.49
N VAL A 67 8.68 27.40 1.58
CA VAL A 67 7.70 26.50 0.95
C VAL A 67 8.24 25.08 0.86
N ILE A 68 7.34 24.10 0.72
CA ILE A 68 7.75 22.73 0.40
C ILE A 68 8.10 22.70 -1.09
N LYS A 69 9.31 22.23 -1.43
CA LYS A 69 9.73 22.09 -2.84
C LYS A 69 9.29 20.77 -3.45
N LYS A 70 9.37 19.68 -2.68
CA LYS A 70 9.13 18.31 -3.14
C LYS A 70 8.73 17.42 -1.98
N ILE A 71 7.81 16.50 -2.23
CA ILE A 71 7.47 15.42 -1.30
C ILE A 71 7.55 14.11 -2.08
N THR A 72 8.34 13.16 -1.59
CA THR A 72 8.52 11.86 -2.24
C THR A 72 8.16 10.76 -1.26
N GLN A 73 7.17 9.95 -1.63
CA GLN A 73 6.79 8.76 -0.89
C GLN A 73 7.35 7.53 -1.59
N LYS A 74 8.05 6.68 -0.84
CA LYS A 74 8.49 5.36 -1.31
C LYS A 74 7.80 4.30 -0.47
N SER A 75 7.26 3.27 -1.10
CA SER A 75 6.54 2.19 -0.42
C SER A 75 6.91 0.84 -1.02
N VAL A 76 6.98 -0.19 -0.18
CA VAL A 76 7.31 -1.56 -0.57
C VAL A 76 6.31 -2.50 0.09
N LEU A 77 5.72 -3.40 -0.72
CA LEU A 77 4.89 -4.51 -0.25
C LEU A 77 5.49 -5.80 -0.78
N ALA A 78 5.88 -6.68 0.14
CA ALA A 78 6.33 -8.03 -0.20
C ALA A 78 5.44 -9.04 0.52
N VAL A 79 4.97 -10.04 -0.23
CA VAL A 79 4.18 -11.16 0.28
C VAL A 79 4.94 -12.43 -0.07
N ASP A 80 5.32 -13.18 0.96
CA ASP A 80 5.99 -14.47 0.85
C ASP A 80 5.45 -15.47 1.89
N GLU A 81 6.01 -16.68 1.92
CA GLU A 81 5.55 -17.75 2.81
C GLU A 81 5.95 -17.53 4.29
N GLN A 82 6.88 -16.62 4.57
CA GLN A 82 7.44 -16.35 5.90
C GLN A 82 6.91 -15.05 6.53
N GLY A 83 6.28 -14.16 5.76
CA GLY A 83 5.80 -12.84 6.22
C GLY A 83 4.71 -12.19 5.34
N THR A 84 3.87 -11.37 6.00
CA THR A 84 2.41 -11.18 5.73
C THR A 84 1.56 -12.44 6.04
N GLU A 85 2.00 -13.10 7.12
CA GLU A 85 1.34 -14.06 8.04
C GLU A 85 0.70 -15.33 7.45
N ALA A 86 1.57 -16.32 7.21
CA ALA A 86 1.37 -17.77 7.25
C ALA A 86 -0.08 -18.31 7.24
N ALA A 87 -0.58 -18.66 6.06
CA ALA A 87 -1.42 -19.84 5.98
C ALA A 87 -0.49 -21.06 6.04
N THR A 88 -0.14 -21.52 7.24
CA THR A 88 0.34 -22.90 7.42
C THR A 88 -0.74 -23.82 6.86
N VAL A 89 -0.60 -24.22 5.60
CA VAL A 89 -1.45 -25.24 5.00
C VAL A 89 -0.93 -26.57 5.51
N THR A 90 -1.47 -27.05 6.63
CA THR A 90 -1.35 -28.46 6.98
C THR A 90 -2.22 -29.25 6.00
N VAL A 91 -1.67 -29.63 4.84
CA VAL A 91 -2.32 -30.61 3.96
C VAL A 91 -2.18 -31.98 4.64
N GLN A 92 -3.15 -32.35 5.47
CA GLN A 92 -3.25 -33.70 5.97
C GLN A 92 -3.91 -34.55 4.86
N VAL A 93 -3.13 -35.15 3.97
CA VAL A 93 -3.63 -36.24 3.13
C VAL A 93 -3.66 -37.51 3.99
N MET A 94 -4.68 -37.63 4.84
CA MET A 94 -5.02 -38.93 5.41
C MET A 94 -5.98 -39.62 4.44
N LYS A 95 -5.47 -40.58 3.68
CA LYS A 95 -6.33 -41.63 3.12
C LYS A 95 -6.78 -42.51 4.30
N ALA A 96 -7.91 -42.15 4.90
CA ALA A 96 -8.71 -43.11 5.66
C ALA A 96 -9.69 -43.73 4.66
N GLU A 97 -9.29 -44.86 4.08
CA GLU A 97 -10.24 -45.75 3.43
C GLU A 97 -11.23 -46.20 4.51
N CYS A 98 -12.54 -45.97 4.29
CA CYS A 98 -13.70 -46.53 5.00
C CYS A 98 -14.60 -45.62 5.88
N CYS A 99 -14.53 -44.28 5.81
CA CYS A 99 -15.56 -43.43 6.43
C CYS A 99 -16.07 -42.37 5.45
N VAL A 100 -17.37 -42.36 5.14
CA VAL A 100 -18.03 -41.25 4.42
C VAL A 100 -18.11 -40.07 5.38
N HIS A 101 -17.07 -39.22 5.39
CA HIS A 101 -17.18 -37.90 5.97
C HIS A 101 -18.00 -37.04 5.01
N ASP A 102 -19.11 -36.48 5.49
CA ASP A 102 -19.82 -35.37 4.84
C ASP A 102 -18.88 -34.15 4.86
N ASP A 103 -17.91 -34.15 3.95
CA ASP A 103 -17.00 -33.02 3.74
C ASP A 103 -17.80 -31.93 3.01
N ALA A 104 -18.43 -31.04 3.79
CA ALA A 104 -18.98 -29.81 3.27
C ALA A 104 -17.93 -29.14 2.34
N PRO A 105 -18.33 -28.72 1.12
CA PRO A 105 -17.38 -28.28 0.11
C PRO A 105 -16.48 -27.17 0.65
N GLN A 106 -15.18 -27.44 0.72
CA GLN A 106 -14.21 -26.43 1.11
C GLN A 106 -14.27 -25.29 0.11
N LYS A 107 -14.59 -24.09 0.58
CA LYS A 107 -14.64 -22.92 -0.30
C LYS A 107 -13.21 -22.59 -0.73
N THR A 108 -13.00 -22.40 -2.03
CA THR A 108 -11.71 -22.02 -2.59
C THR A 108 -11.76 -20.56 -3.05
N ILE A 109 -10.74 -19.77 -2.67
CA ILE A 109 -10.53 -18.41 -3.16
C ILE A 109 -9.20 -18.39 -3.93
N ASN A 110 -9.26 -17.89 -5.16
CA ASN A 110 -8.09 -17.76 -6.03
C ASN A 110 -7.87 -16.29 -6.42
N PHE A 111 -6.70 -15.75 -6.07
CA PHE A 111 -6.26 -14.40 -6.41
C PHE A 111 -5.51 -14.39 -7.75
N ASN A 112 -6.18 -14.83 -8.83
CA ASN A 112 -5.64 -14.95 -10.19
C ASN A 112 -6.07 -13.83 -11.15
N ARG A 113 -6.59 -12.73 -10.62
CA ARG A 113 -7.03 -11.53 -11.36
C ARG A 113 -6.85 -10.30 -10.45
N PRO A 114 -6.93 -9.06 -10.96
CA PRO A 114 -6.67 -7.87 -10.16
C PRO A 114 -7.41 -7.84 -8.81
N PHE A 115 -6.70 -7.51 -7.73
CA PHE A 115 -7.23 -7.49 -6.37
C PHE A 115 -6.71 -6.29 -5.56
N LEU A 116 -7.43 -5.93 -4.50
CA LEU A 116 -7.02 -4.87 -3.57
C LEU A 116 -6.26 -5.47 -2.39
N SER A 117 -5.13 -4.86 -2.03
CA SER A 117 -4.40 -5.12 -0.80
C SER A 117 -4.53 -3.92 0.14
N VAL A 118 -4.83 -4.18 1.41
CA VAL A 118 -4.91 -3.17 2.47
C VAL A 118 -4.23 -3.73 3.72
N LEU A 119 -3.09 -3.15 4.09
CA LEU A 119 -2.44 -3.41 5.37
C LEU A 119 -2.98 -2.43 6.40
N THR A 120 -3.55 -2.93 7.49
CA THR A 120 -4.14 -2.08 8.55
C THR A 120 -3.53 -2.37 9.92
N TYR A 121 -3.33 -1.33 10.73
CA TYR A 121 -2.99 -1.44 12.15
C TYR A 121 -3.95 -0.62 12.99
N LYS A 122 -4.53 -1.22 14.04
CA LYS A 122 -5.51 -0.56 14.94
C LYS A 122 -6.56 0.26 14.17
N GLN A 123 -7.11 -0.31 13.10
CA GLN A 123 -8.13 0.27 12.19
C GLN A 123 -7.64 1.36 11.22
N ALA A 124 -6.37 1.80 11.30
CA ALA A 124 -5.79 2.71 10.33
C ALA A 124 -5.15 1.93 9.16
N PRO A 125 -5.45 2.28 7.90
CA PRO A 125 -4.70 1.74 6.77
C PRO A 125 -3.27 2.32 6.77
N ILE A 126 -2.28 1.43 6.80
CA ILE A 126 -0.86 1.77 6.66
C ILE A 126 -0.46 1.78 5.19
N LEU A 127 -0.94 0.80 4.43
CA LEU A 127 -0.64 0.66 3.01
C LEU A 127 -1.85 0.16 2.25
N MET A 128 -2.09 0.74 1.08
CA MET A 128 -3.17 0.34 0.18
C MET A 128 -2.64 0.27 -1.24
N GLY A 129 -3.05 -0.74 -2.00
CA GLY A 129 -2.62 -0.89 -3.38
C GLY A 129 -3.50 -1.84 -4.18
N ALA A 130 -3.67 -1.53 -5.47
CA ALA A 130 -4.32 -2.42 -6.42
C ALA A 130 -3.27 -3.30 -7.10
N ILE A 131 -3.34 -4.61 -6.87
CA ILE A 131 -2.43 -5.58 -7.46
C ILE A 131 -3.02 -6.05 -8.77
N ARG A 132 -2.40 -5.70 -9.91
CA ARG A 132 -2.87 -6.09 -11.26
C ARG A 132 -2.03 -7.20 -11.88
N ALA A 133 -0.72 -7.17 -11.68
CA ALA A 133 0.25 -8.10 -12.24
C ALA A 133 1.29 -8.50 -11.17
N PRO A 134 0.96 -9.42 -10.25
CA PRO A 134 1.83 -9.79 -9.13
C PRO A 134 3.14 -10.48 -9.56
N ASN A 135 3.19 -11.00 -10.80
CA ASN A 135 4.35 -11.71 -11.35
C ASN A 135 5.22 -10.83 -12.27
N GLU A 136 4.85 -9.57 -12.52
CA GLU A 136 5.73 -8.64 -13.23
C GLU A 136 6.80 -8.12 -12.26
N LYS A 137 8.08 -8.23 -12.63
CA LYS A 137 9.16 -7.55 -11.91
C LYS A 137 8.81 -6.06 -11.86
N SER A 138 8.83 -5.46 -10.67
CA SER A 138 8.50 -4.05 -10.43
C SER A 138 8.97 -3.19 -11.60
N ARG A 139 8.00 -2.62 -12.34
CA ARG A 139 8.29 -1.58 -13.32
C ARG A 139 8.84 -0.39 -12.56
N SER A 140 10.16 -0.27 -12.52
CA SER A 140 10.79 0.94 -12.05
C SER A 140 10.28 2.06 -12.95
N HIS A 141 9.70 3.09 -12.35
CA HIS A 141 9.35 4.35 -13.01
C HIS A 141 10.58 5.09 -13.60
N LEU A 142 11.75 4.44 -13.64
CA LEU A 142 12.99 4.88 -14.26
C LEU A 142 13.04 4.61 -15.77
N ALA A 143 12.11 3.84 -16.34
CA ALA A 143 12.04 3.62 -17.78
C ALA A 143 11.39 4.78 -18.57
N GLN A 144 10.98 5.88 -17.92
CA GLN A 144 10.36 7.04 -18.58
C GLN A 144 11.15 8.35 -18.46
N THR A 145 12.40 8.33 -17.97
CA THR A 145 13.29 9.50 -18.00
C THR A 145 14.37 9.41 -19.10
N GLN A 146 14.39 8.37 -19.96
CA GLN A 146 15.39 8.22 -21.02
C GLN A 146 14.89 8.34 -22.47
N GLU A 147 13.67 8.81 -22.74
CA GLU A 147 13.18 9.02 -24.12
C GLU A 147 12.90 10.46 -24.54
N ASN A 148 13.23 11.48 -23.73
CA ASN A 148 13.35 12.84 -24.28
C ASN A 148 14.77 13.08 -24.81
N LEU A 149 14.97 12.58 -26.03
CA LEU A 149 16.05 12.95 -26.92
C LEU A 149 16.16 14.49 -27.03
N ILE A 150 17.35 15.03 -26.78
CA ILE A 150 17.88 16.06 -27.68
C ILE A 150 18.73 15.29 -28.70
N LYS A 151 18.17 15.13 -29.90
CA LYS A 151 18.94 15.06 -31.13
C LYS A 151 19.14 16.50 -31.58
N VAL A 152 20.38 16.78 -32.01
CA VAL A 152 20.97 18.05 -32.45
C VAL A 152 21.54 18.90 -31.31
#